data_AF-A0A847QST5-F1
#
_entry.id   AF-A0A847QST5-F1
#
_cell.length_a   1.000
_cell.length_b   1.000
_cell.length_c   1.000
_cell.angle_alpha   90.00
_cell.angle_beta   90.00
_cell.angle_gamma   90.00
#
_symmetry.space_group_name_H-M   'P 1'
#
loop_
_entity.id
_entity.type
_entity.pdbx_description
1 polymer ?
#
loop_
_entity_poly.entity_id
_entity_poly.type
_entity_poly.pdbx_seq_one_letter_code
_entity_poly.pdbx_strand_id
1 'polypeptide(L)'
;MFCGKCGSKLLDGYEFCMKCGTKIDLLISEDNENDVNISFLKSKKKILIPIITIVSLIIMIGIVFYFMQYAKERSGLYNNIAWGTSKEKIKEMLGDNIIGGEEGDNDFLTIISDYDGMKDVKGLVSYYFVDNGLHEINLTLINNENSSYTDSMIIEKYANKFDNLYGNKKEDIGSYIWNTKESKIELFYVTDKFVVINYKDITKAEEY
;
A
#
# COMPACT_ATOMS: atom_id res chain seq x y z
N MET A 1 -63.78 32.12 15.61
CA MET A 1 -63.06 30.85 15.32
C MET A 1 -63.55 29.71 16.24
N PHE A 2 -63.20 28.44 15.99
CA PHE A 2 -63.53 27.30 16.87
C PHE A 2 -62.25 26.61 17.36
N CYS A 3 -62.28 26.02 18.55
CA CYS A 3 -61.12 25.34 19.12
C CYS A 3 -60.79 24.07 18.33
N GLY A 4 -59.57 23.96 17.79
CA GLY A 4 -59.14 22.78 17.04
C GLY A 4 -59.13 21.46 17.84
N LYS A 5 -59.16 21.54 19.18
CA LYS A 5 -59.19 20.35 20.05
C LYS A 5 -60.59 19.89 20.45
N CYS A 6 -61.49 20.79 20.80
CA CYS A 6 -62.82 20.43 21.33
C CYS A 6 -64.01 20.99 20.54
N GLY A 7 -63.76 21.78 19.50
CA GLY A 7 -64.79 22.33 18.63
C GLY A 7 -65.66 23.44 19.24
N SER A 8 -65.36 23.93 20.45
CA SER A 8 -66.14 25.04 21.03
C SER A 8 -65.85 26.36 20.33
N LYS A 9 -66.87 27.22 20.19
CA LYS A 9 -66.70 28.57 19.64
C LYS A 9 -65.77 29.37 20.55
N LEU A 10 -64.78 30.01 19.96
CA LEU A 10 -63.80 30.85 20.64
C LEU A 10 -64.21 32.32 20.48
N LEU A 11 -64.11 33.06 21.59
CA LEU A 11 -64.27 34.51 21.63
C LEU A 11 -62.90 35.16 21.39
N ASP A 12 -62.88 36.27 20.66
CA ASP A 12 -61.65 36.93 20.27
C ASP A 12 -60.94 37.58 21.47
N GLY A 13 -59.61 37.56 21.48
CA GLY A 13 -58.77 38.17 22.53
C GLY A 13 -58.36 37.27 23.70
N TYR A 14 -58.67 35.97 23.68
CA TYR A 14 -58.26 35.02 24.73
C TYR A 14 -57.17 34.05 24.27
N GLU A 15 -56.10 33.94 25.07
CA GLU A 15 -54.95 33.05 24.79
C GLU A 15 -55.25 31.56 25.01
N PHE A 16 -56.36 31.20 25.67
CA PHE A 16 -56.70 29.81 25.98
C PHE A 16 -58.20 29.55 25.80
N CYS A 17 -58.54 28.33 25.35
CA CYS A 17 -59.92 27.89 25.24
C CYS A 17 -60.55 27.74 26.62
N MET A 18 -61.54 28.58 26.93
CA MET A 18 -62.25 28.58 28.22
C MET A 18 -62.95 27.26 28.57
N LYS A 19 -63.20 26.38 27.59
CA LYS A 19 -63.85 25.09 27.82
C LYS A 19 -62.89 23.94 28.11
N CYS A 20 -61.68 23.94 27.52
CA CYS A 20 -60.76 22.79 27.63
C CYS A 20 -59.32 23.16 28.00
N GLY A 21 -59.03 24.44 28.22
CA GLY A 21 -57.73 24.94 28.65
C GLY A 21 -56.62 24.90 27.58
N THR A 22 -56.95 24.56 26.32
CA THR A 22 -55.94 24.50 25.25
C THR A 22 -55.54 25.90 24.80
N LYS A 23 -54.24 26.18 24.76
CA LYS A 23 -53.69 27.46 24.31
C LYS A 23 -54.01 27.71 22.84
N ILE A 24 -54.38 28.95 22.52
CA ILE A 24 -54.71 29.42 21.17
C ILE A 24 -53.63 30.43 20.81
N ASP A 25 -52.76 30.06 19.86
CA ASP A 25 -51.74 30.96 19.36
C ASP A 25 -52.40 31.93 18.35
N LEU A 26 -52.84 33.07 18.85
CA LEU A 26 -53.41 34.17 18.06
C LEU A 26 -52.27 34.98 17.43
N LEU A 27 -51.95 34.69 16.16
CA LEU A 27 -51.16 35.61 15.34
C LEU A 27 -52.14 36.58 14.68
N ILE A 28 -52.38 37.73 15.32
CA ILE A 28 -53.13 38.84 14.70
C ILE A 28 -52.12 39.88 14.20
N SER A 29 -52.07 40.07 12.89
CA SER A 29 -51.92 41.40 12.29
C SER A 29 -52.61 41.38 10.92
N GLU A 30 -53.56 42.30 10.78
CA GLU A 30 -54.45 42.53 9.65
C GLU A 30 -53.75 43.24 8.47
N ASP A 31 -54.32 43.05 7.28
CA ASP A 31 -54.24 43.86 6.06
C ASP A 31 -52.90 44.08 5.34
N ASN A 32 -52.62 43.27 4.31
CA ASN A 32 -52.69 43.66 2.88
C ASN A 32 -51.92 42.68 1.96
N GLU A 33 -52.35 42.68 0.70
CA GLU A 33 -52.01 41.79 -0.41
C GLU A 33 -50.51 41.47 -0.66
N ASN A 34 -50.32 40.27 -1.23
CA ASN A 34 -49.20 39.87 -2.10
C ASN A 34 -47.79 39.81 -1.48
N ASP A 35 -47.43 38.67 -0.89
CA ASP A 35 -46.25 37.91 -1.33
C ASP A 35 -46.23 36.52 -0.66
N VAL A 36 -46.13 35.46 -1.46
CA VAL A 36 -45.95 34.10 -0.95
C VAL A 36 -44.46 33.93 -0.63
N ASN A 37 -44.08 34.16 0.63
CA ASN A 37 -42.76 33.79 1.11
C ASN A 37 -42.84 32.51 1.95
N ILE A 38 -42.67 31.36 1.28
CA ILE A 38 -42.48 30.06 1.94
C ILE A 38 -41.13 30.07 2.62
N SER A 39 -41.12 30.47 3.89
CA SER A 39 -39.90 30.50 4.69
C SER A 39 -39.73 29.16 5.45
N PHE A 40 -38.73 28.41 5.00
CA PHE A 40 -37.88 27.47 5.74
C PHE A 40 -38.50 26.23 6.41
N LEU A 41 -38.64 25.17 5.61
CA LEU A 41 -38.29 23.83 6.08
C LEU A 41 -36.80 23.84 6.51
N LYS A 42 -36.53 23.95 7.82
CA LYS A 42 -35.17 23.84 8.39
C LYS A 42 -34.60 22.46 8.06
N SER A 43 -33.67 22.42 7.11
CA SER A 43 -33.00 21.21 6.63
C SER A 43 -32.20 20.50 7.74
N LYS A 44 -32.36 19.18 7.86
CA LYS A 44 -31.53 18.29 8.70
C LYS A 44 -30.13 18.04 8.08
N LYS A 45 -29.36 19.10 7.80
CA LYS A 45 -28.01 18.98 7.18
C LYS A 45 -26.83 18.83 8.17
N LYS A 46 -27.06 18.76 9.49
CA LYS A 46 -25.97 18.74 10.49
C LYS A 46 -25.39 17.36 10.85
N ILE A 47 -25.98 16.25 10.40
CA ILE A 47 -25.51 14.88 10.72
C ILE A 47 -24.71 14.23 9.56
N LEU A 48 -24.82 14.74 8.33
CA LEU A 48 -24.08 14.21 7.16
C LEU A 48 -22.60 14.66 7.10
N ILE A 49 -22.28 15.84 7.64
CA ILE A 49 -20.91 16.42 7.61
C ILE A 49 -19.87 15.58 8.39
N PRO A 50 -20.13 15.10 9.63
CA PRO A 50 -19.15 14.26 10.34
C PRO A 50 -18.97 12.88 9.68
N ILE A 51 -20.00 12.34 9.04
CA ILE A 51 -19.91 11.04 8.35
C ILE A 51 -19.05 11.17 7.09
N ILE A 52 -19.25 12.23 6.29
CA ILE A 52 -18.45 12.47 5.07
C ILE A 52 -16.98 12.71 5.41
N THR A 53 -16.68 13.42 6.50
CA THR A 53 -15.29 13.65 6.94
C THR A 53 -14.61 12.37 7.40
N ILE A 54 -15.31 11.49 8.15
CA ILE A 54 -14.78 10.18 8.55
C ILE A 54 -14.53 9.29 7.32
N VAL A 55 -15.47 9.22 6.37
CA VAL A 55 -15.31 8.43 5.14
C VAL A 55 -14.13 8.94 4.30
N SER A 56 -13.99 10.26 4.16
CA SER A 56 -12.86 10.88 3.47
C SER A 56 -11.52 10.52 4.15
N LEU A 57 -11.47 10.53 5.48
CA LEU A 57 -10.27 10.17 6.23
C LEU A 57 -9.86 8.70 6.00
N ILE A 58 -10.83 7.78 5.96
CA ILE A 58 -10.58 6.35 5.69
C ILE A 58 -10.03 6.17 4.27
N ILE A 59 -10.60 6.87 3.28
CA ILE A 59 -10.12 6.83 1.89
C ILE A 59 -8.69 7.36 1.81
N MET A 60 -8.38 8.47 2.50
CA MET A 60 -7.03 9.04 2.55
C MET A 60 -6.02 8.06 3.15
N ILE A 61 -6.37 7.36 4.24
CA ILE A 61 -5.51 6.34 4.83
C ILE A 61 -5.27 5.20 3.82
N GLY A 62 -6.31 4.74 3.12
CA GLY A 62 -6.19 3.72 2.08
C GLY A 62 -5.26 4.13 0.95
N ILE A 63 -5.35 5.39 0.51
CA ILE A 63 -4.48 5.96 -0.53
C ILE A 63 -3.03 6.00 -0.05
N VAL A 64 -2.77 6.50 1.18
CA VAL A 64 -1.42 6.54 1.75
C VAL A 64 -0.84 5.14 1.87
N PHE A 65 -1.62 4.18 2.37
CA PHE A 65 -1.19 2.80 2.49
C PHE A 65 -0.88 2.18 1.12
N TYR A 66 -1.72 2.43 0.11
CA TYR A 66 -1.49 2.00 -1.27
C TYR A 66 -0.19 2.57 -1.84
N PHE A 67 0.04 3.88 -1.72
CA PHE A 67 1.28 4.51 -2.17
C PHE A 67 2.51 3.99 -1.43
N MET A 68 2.38 3.69 -0.13
CA MET A 68 3.48 3.14 0.66
C MET A 68 3.85 1.73 0.19
N GLN A 69 2.87 0.88 -0.12
CA GLN A 69 3.11 -0.44 -0.69
C GLN A 69 3.70 -0.35 -2.10
N TYR A 70 3.13 0.52 -2.93
CA TYR A 70 3.64 0.79 -4.28
C TYR A 70 5.12 1.24 -4.27
N ALA A 71 5.50 2.11 -3.33
CA ALA A 71 6.88 2.57 -3.17
C ALA A 71 7.82 1.46 -2.70
N LYS A 72 7.37 0.59 -1.78
CA LYS A 72 8.18 -0.55 -1.28
C LYS A 72 8.51 -1.53 -2.40
N GLU A 73 7.52 -1.94 -3.18
CA GLU A 73 7.71 -2.89 -4.28
C GLU A 73 8.68 -2.36 -5.35
N ARG A 74 8.72 -1.04 -5.54
CA ARG A 74 9.58 -0.36 -6.52
C ARG A 74 10.92 0.14 -5.96
N SER A 75 11.23 -0.14 -4.69
CA SER A 75 12.50 0.27 -4.09
C SER A 75 13.72 -0.35 -4.80
N GLY A 76 13.58 -1.58 -5.29
CA GLY A 76 14.67 -2.39 -5.82
C GLY A 76 15.44 -3.16 -4.74
N LEU A 77 14.92 -3.19 -3.52
CA LEU A 77 15.46 -4.03 -2.45
C LEU A 77 15.00 -5.48 -2.63
N TYR A 78 15.90 -6.43 -2.42
CA TYR A 78 15.54 -7.84 -2.36
C TYR A 78 14.70 -8.11 -1.11
N ASN A 79 13.47 -8.60 -1.28
CA ASN A 79 12.52 -8.88 -0.18
C ASN A 79 12.34 -7.72 0.82
N ASN A 80 12.47 -6.47 0.36
CA ASN A 80 12.42 -5.26 1.19
C ASN A 80 13.47 -5.20 2.31
N ILE A 81 14.57 -5.96 2.20
CA ILE A 81 15.68 -5.88 3.14
C ILE A 81 16.51 -4.65 2.78
N ALA A 82 16.58 -3.69 3.70
CA ALA A 82 17.32 -2.45 3.49
C ALA A 82 18.84 -2.69 3.46
N TRP A 83 19.55 -1.95 2.60
CA TRP A 83 21.01 -1.91 2.62
C TRP A 83 21.53 -1.40 3.96
N GLY A 84 22.71 -1.88 4.36
CA GLY A 84 23.28 -1.62 5.69
C GLY A 84 22.63 -2.40 6.84
N THR A 85 21.62 -3.25 6.60
CA THR A 85 21.09 -4.14 7.65
C THR A 85 22.21 -5.07 8.15
N SER A 86 22.33 -5.20 9.48
CA SER A 86 23.41 -6.01 10.07
C SER A 86 23.25 -7.50 9.80
N LYS A 87 24.37 -8.22 9.78
CA LYS A 87 24.39 -9.68 9.60
C LYS A 87 23.49 -10.39 10.60
N GLU A 88 23.55 -10.02 11.87
CA GLU A 88 22.78 -10.64 12.97
C GLU A 88 21.27 -10.49 12.73
N LYS A 89 20.84 -9.30 12.31
CA LYS A 89 19.43 -9.03 12.06
C LYS A 89 18.91 -9.82 10.85
N ILE A 90 19.71 -9.98 9.78
CA ILE A 90 19.29 -10.82 8.65
C ILE A 90 19.24 -12.30 9.06
N LYS A 91 20.19 -12.77 9.88
CA LYS A 91 20.13 -14.14 10.42
C LYS A 91 18.85 -14.37 11.24
N GLU A 92 18.46 -13.43 12.10
CA GLU A 92 17.22 -13.49 12.86
C GLU A 92 15.98 -13.57 11.94
N MET A 93 15.98 -12.83 10.82
CA MET A 93 14.89 -12.88 9.84
C MET A 93 14.78 -14.21 9.10
N LEU A 94 15.90 -14.90 8.85
CA LEU A 94 15.96 -16.12 8.04
C LEU A 94 15.83 -17.40 8.87
N GLY A 95 16.14 -17.35 10.17
CA GLY A 95 16.11 -18.51 11.05
C GLY A 95 17.21 -19.53 10.72
N ASP A 96 16.89 -20.83 10.87
CA ASP A 96 17.90 -21.89 10.87
C ASP A 96 18.36 -22.35 9.47
N ASN A 97 17.81 -21.79 8.39
CA ASN A 97 18.10 -22.22 7.01
C ASN A 97 19.33 -21.55 6.39
N ILE A 98 20.35 -21.28 7.22
CA ILE A 98 21.56 -20.54 6.84
C ILE A 98 22.74 -21.49 6.73
N ILE A 99 23.51 -21.35 5.67
CA ILE A 99 24.74 -22.09 5.40
C ILE A 99 25.89 -21.08 5.37
N GLY A 100 26.94 -21.37 6.14
CA GLY A 100 28.08 -20.45 6.35
C GLY A 100 27.75 -19.29 7.29
N GLY A 101 28.52 -18.21 7.20
CA GLY A 101 28.35 -17.03 8.04
C GLY A 101 28.92 -17.20 9.44
N GLU A 102 29.99 -17.97 9.57
CA GLU A 102 30.74 -18.11 10.82
C GLU A 102 31.42 -16.77 11.21
N GLU A 103 32.02 -16.74 12.39
CA GLU A 103 32.72 -15.54 12.87
C GLU A 103 33.89 -15.21 11.93
N GLY A 104 33.88 -14.01 11.34
CA GLY A 104 34.87 -13.57 10.37
C GLY A 104 34.48 -13.73 8.90
N ASP A 105 33.43 -14.50 8.59
CA ASP A 105 32.89 -14.54 7.22
C ASP A 105 32.32 -13.17 6.85
N ASN A 106 32.38 -12.80 5.56
CA ASN A 106 31.74 -11.58 5.05
C ASN A 106 30.41 -11.86 4.35
N ASP A 107 30.00 -13.11 4.32
CA ASP A 107 28.80 -13.56 3.63
C ASP A 107 28.15 -14.76 4.33
N PHE A 108 26.97 -15.13 3.85
CA PHE A 108 26.33 -16.42 4.10
C PHE A 108 25.28 -16.67 3.01
N LEU A 109 24.79 -17.91 2.90
CA LEU A 109 23.78 -18.26 1.92
C LEU A 109 22.57 -18.98 2.54
N THR A 110 21.43 -18.90 1.86
CA THR A 110 20.27 -19.76 2.12
C THR A 110 19.82 -20.45 0.83
N ILE A 111 19.23 -21.64 0.97
CA ILE A 111 18.69 -22.43 -0.14
C ILE A 111 17.19 -22.51 0.02
N ILE A 112 16.47 -22.09 -1.01
CA ILE A 112 15.02 -22.07 -1.05
C ILE A 112 14.57 -23.00 -2.18
N SER A 113 13.83 -24.05 -1.82
CA SER A 113 13.17 -24.94 -2.79
C SER A 113 11.94 -24.27 -3.40
N ASP A 114 11.59 -24.67 -4.62
CA ASP A 114 10.43 -24.17 -5.37
C ASP A 114 10.36 -22.62 -5.40
N TYR A 115 11.51 -22.00 -5.70
CA TYR A 115 11.70 -20.56 -5.57
C TYR A 115 10.70 -19.79 -6.44
N ASP A 116 10.07 -18.77 -5.85
CA ASP A 116 9.05 -17.94 -6.51
C ASP A 116 7.91 -18.78 -7.14
N GLY A 117 7.55 -19.88 -6.47
CA GLY A 117 6.50 -20.82 -6.88
C GLY A 117 6.87 -21.70 -8.08
N MET A 118 8.11 -21.66 -8.55
CA MET A 118 8.58 -22.46 -9.67
C MET A 118 9.03 -23.82 -9.16
N LYS A 119 8.16 -24.82 -9.33
CA LYS A 119 8.46 -26.20 -8.92
C LYS A 119 9.79 -26.70 -9.51
N ASP A 120 10.60 -27.34 -8.67
CA ASP A 120 11.90 -27.89 -9.02
C ASP A 120 12.95 -26.83 -9.47
N VAL A 121 12.70 -25.54 -9.24
CA VAL A 121 13.71 -24.49 -9.37
C VAL A 121 14.16 -24.07 -7.97
N LYS A 122 15.47 -24.12 -7.70
CA LYS A 122 16.04 -23.72 -6.41
C LYS A 122 16.57 -22.29 -6.48
N GLY A 123 16.39 -21.52 -5.41
CA GLY A 123 17.04 -20.23 -5.22
C GLY A 123 18.16 -20.33 -4.19
N LEU A 124 19.40 -20.13 -4.60
CA LEU A 124 20.52 -19.88 -3.71
C LEU A 124 20.66 -18.38 -3.52
N VAL A 125 20.42 -17.89 -2.31
CA VAL A 125 20.51 -16.46 -1.99
C VAL A 125 21.72 -16.24 -1.11
N SER A 126 22.73 -15.58 -1.65
CA SER A 126 23.95 -15.21 -0.93
C SER A 126 23.88 -13.75 -0.52
N TYR A 127 24.18 -13.46 0.74
CA TYR A 127 24.15 -12.12 1.33
C TYR A 127 25.58 -11.70 1.64
N TYR A 128 26.04 -10.58 1.09
CA TYR A 128 27.39 -10.06 1.27
C TYR A 128 27.37 -8.77 2.08
N PHE A 129 28.32 -8.66 3.01
CA PHE A 129 28.41 -7.59 4.00
C PHE A 129 29.73 -6.83 3.86
N VAL A 130 29.65 -5.51 3.96
CA VAL A 130 30.80 -4.59 4.02
C VAL A 130 30.60 -3.71 5.26
N ASP A 131 31.64 -3.56 6.08
CA ASP A 131 31.58 -2.82 7.36
C ASP A 131 30.39 -3.24 8.26
N ASN A 132 30.12 -4.55 8.28
CA ASN A 132 28.99 -5.19 8.99
C ASN A 132 27.59 -4.76 8.51
N GLY A 133 27.47 -4.11 7.35
CA GLY A 133 26.21 -3.78 6.71
C GLY A 133 26.00 -4.54 5.41
N LEU A 134 24.77 -5.01 5.17
CA LEU A 134 24.41 -5.65 3.90
C LEU A 134 24.73 -4.71 2.73
N HIS A 135 25.47 -5.21 1.74
CA HIS A 135 25.91 -4.45 0.58
C HIS A 135 25.44 -5.05 -0.74
N GLU A 136 25.36 -6.38 -0.83
CA GLU A 136 25.03 -7.07 -2.06
C GLU A 136 24.28 -8.37 -1.77
N ILE A 137 23.32 -8.70 -2.63
CA ILE A 137 22.60 -9.98 -2.61
C ILE A 137 22.69 -10.62 -3.98
N ASN A 138 23.16 -11.88 -4.01
CA ASN A 138 23.19 -12.70 -5.21
C ASN A 138 22.16 -13.82 -5.12
N LEU A 139 21.15 -13.76 -5.99
CA LEU A 139 20.18 -14.83 -6.19
C LEU A 139 20.62 -15.66 -7.40
N THR A 140 21.01 -16.90 -7.16
CA THR A 140 21.26 -17.90 -8.20
C THR A 140 20.06 -18.84 -8.29
N LEU A 141 19.38 -18.84 -9.42
CA LEU A 141 18.31 -19.75 -9.76
C LEU A 141 18.90 -20.97 -10.46
N ILE A 142 18.73 -22.14 -9.83
CA ILE A 142 19.21 -23.42 -10.33
C ILE A 142 18.02 -24.19 -10.89
N ASN A 143 18.02 -24.38 -12.20
CA ASN A 143 17.00 -25.13 -12.90
C ASN A 143 17.30 -26.64 -12.85
N ASN A 144 16.56 -27.39 -12.03
CA ASN A 144 16.78 -28.84 -11.95
C ASN A 144 16.19 -29.55 -13.17
N GLU A 145 16.72 -30.73 -13.48
CA GLU A 145 16.34 -31.51 -14.68
C GLU A 145 14.86 -31.89 -14.75
N ASN A 146 14.20 -31.96 -13.59
CA ASN A 146 12.78 -32.29 -13.49
C ASN A 146 11.86 -31.08 -13.64
N SER A 147 12.41 -29.87 -13.75
CA SER A 147 11.61 -28.66 -13.85
C SER A 147 10.91 -28.57 -15.21
N SER A 148 9.68 -28.05 -15.20
CA SER A 148 8.97 -27.67 -16.43
C SER A 148 9.45 -26.34 -17.01
N TYR A 149 10.35 -25.62 -16.32
CA TYR A 149 10.86 -24.32 -16.75
C TYR A 149 12.12 -24.52 -17.57
N THR A 150 12.24 -23.77 -18.66
CA THR A 150 13.53 -23.57 -19.35
C THR A 150 14.24 -22.36 -18.77
N ASP A 151 15.55 -22.26 -18.96
CA ASP A 151 16.33 -21.10 -18.51
C ASP A 151 15.81 -19.81 -19.16
N SER A 152 15.41 -19.88 -20.43
CA SER A 152 14.77 -18.76 -21.14
C SER A 152 13.45 -18.34 -20.49
N MET A 153 12.59 -19.27 -20.06
CA MET A 153 11.34 -18.94 -19.36
C MET A 153 11.60 -18.23 -18.02
N ILE A 154 12.65 -18.64 -17.30
CA ILE A 154 13.06 -18.00 -16.05
C ILE A 154 13.57 -16.59 -16.33
N ILE A 155 14.45 -16.42 -17.31
CA ILE A 155 14.98 -15.11 -17.71
C ILE A 155 13.86 -14.17 -18.13
N GLU A 156 12.94 -14.61 -19.00
CA GLU A 156 11.79 -13.83 -19.44
C GLU A 156 10.88 -13.45 -18.28
N LYS A 157 10.62 -14.37 -17.34
CA LYS A 157 9.80 -14.10 -16.15
C LYS A 157 10.38 -12.94 -15.34
N TYR A 158 11.68 -12.97 -15.03
CA TYR A 158 12.32 -11.91 -14.24
C TYR A 158 12.54 -10.62 -15.02
N ALA A 159 12.93 -10.70 -16.29
CA ALA A 159 13.06 -9.53 -17.15
C ALA A 159 11.73 -8.77 -17.25
N ASN A 160 10.62 -9.47 -17.51
CA ASN A 160 9.28 -8.87 -17.55
C ASN A 160 8.86 -8.31 -16.19
N LYS A 161 9.16 -9.01 -15.08
CA LYS A 161 8.90 -8.51 -13.72
C LYS A 161 9.62 -7.20 -13.47
N PHE A 162 10.90 -7.12 -13.80
CA PHE A 162 11.72 -5.93 -13.56
C PHE A 162 11.41 -4.80 -14.53
N ASP A 163 11.10 -5.08 -15.80
CA ASP A 163 10.63 -4.07 -16.74
C ASP A 163 9.33 -3.39 -16.25
N ASN A 164 8.40 -4.17 -15.68
CA ASN A 164 7.17 -3.63 -15.09
C ASN A 164 7.40 -2.77 -13.83
N LEU A 165 8.38 -3.14 -13.00
CA LEU A 165 8.67 -2.47 -11.72
C LEU A 165 9.56 -1.24 -11.87
N TYR A 166 10.54 -1.30 -12.76
CA TYR A 166 11.65 -0.33 -12.84
C TYR A 166 11.76 0.35 -14.20
N GLY A 167 10.95 -0.05 -15.19
CA GLY A 167 11.04 0.47 -16.56
C GLY A 167 12.09 -0.28 -17.37
N ASN A 168 12.43 0.28 -18.54
CA ASN A 168 13.24 -0.44 -19.52
C ASN A 168 14.64 -0.77 -19.00
N LYS A 169 15.00 -2.05 -19.08
CA LYS A 169 16.38 -2.53 -18.94
C LYS A 169 17.35 -1.83 -19.90
N LYS A 170 18.58 -1.66 -19.44
CA LYS A 170 19.75 -1.51 -20.29
C LYS A 170 20.26 -2.90 -20.64
N GLU A 171 20.42 -3.17 -21.92
CA GLU A 171 21.06 -4.40 -22.40
C GLU A 171 22.58 -4.24 -22.36
N ASP A 172 23.26 -5.26 -21.86
CA ASP A 172 24.72 -5.42 -21.90
C ASP A 172 25.02 -6.84 -22.38
N ILE A 173 26.29 -7.14 -22.70
CA ILE A 173 26.67 -8.43 -23.29
C ILE A 173 26.33 -9.58 -22.33
N GLY A 174 25.25 -10.29 -22.62
CA GLY A 174 24.78 -11.42 -21.82
C GLY A 174 24.06 -11.04 -20.52
N SER A 175 23.74 -9.75 -20.31
CA SER A 175 23.02 -9.30 -19.11
C SER A 175 21.99 -8.20 -19.38
N TYR A 176 21.05 -8.09 -18.45
CA TYR A 176 20.04 -7.04 -18.39
C TYR A 176 20.19 -6.28 -17.08
N ILE A 177 20.24 -4.94 -17.17
CA ILE A 177 20.52 -4.08 -16.03
C ILE A 177 19.37 -3.10 -15.80
N TRP A 178 18.91 -3.01 -14.55
CA TRP A 178 17.96 -1.99 -14.09
C TRP A 178 18.61 -1.17 -12.98
N ASN A 179 18.47 0.16 -13.06
CA ASN A 179 18.84 1.05 -11.97
C ASN A 179 17.57 1.48 -11.24
N THR A 180 17.49 1.20 -9.95
CA THR A 180 16.37 1.59 -9.09
C THR A 180 16.77 2.76 -8.21
N LYS A 181 15.90 3.12 -7.25
CA LYS A 181 16.22 4.13 -6.24
C LYS A 181 17.32 3.66 -5.27
N GLU A 182 17.32 2.38 -4.93
CA GLU A 182 18.16 1.82 -3.86
C GLU A 182 19.22 0.85 -4.41
N SER A 183 19.04 0.28 -5.61
CA SER A 183 19.87 -0.82 -6.10
C SER A 183 20.19 -0.73 -7.59
N LYS A 184 21.37 -1.21 -7.98
CA LYS A 184 21.60 -1.74 -9.33
C LYS A 184 21.17 -3.20 -9.31
N ILE A 185 20.29 -3.58 -10.24
CA ILE A 185 19.83 -4.96 -10.42
C ILE A 185 20.37 -5.46 -11.75
N GLU A 186 21.05 -6.60 -11.73
CA GLU A 186 21.63 -7.21 -12.93
C GLU A 186 21.21 -8.66 -13.05
N LEU A 187 20.53 -9.01 -14.14
CA LEU A 187 20.14 -10.37 -14.50
C LEU A 187 21.07 -10.87 -15.59
N PHE A 188 21.79 -11.95 -15.34
CA PHE A 188 22.72 -12.53 -16.30
C PHE A 188 22.71 -14.05 -16.24
N TYR A 189 23.17 -14.65 -17.32
CA TYR A 189 23.28 -16.09 -17.48
C TYR A 189 24.74 -16.50 -17.38
N VAL A 190 25.05 -17.43 -16.48
CA VAL A 190 26.43 -17.87 -16.24
C VAL A 190 26.76 -19.05 -17.14
N THR A 191 25.97 -20.12 -17.03
CA THR A 191 26.08 -21.38 -17.77
C THR A 191 24.74 -22.11 -17.74
N ASP A 192 24.61 -23.20 -18.50
CA ASP A 192 23.44 -24.10 -18.49
C ASP A 192 22.92 -24.39 -17.09
N LYS A 193 21.63 -24.08 -16.88
CA LYS A 193 20.86 -24.24 -15.63
C LYS A 193 21.09 -23.19 -14.55
N PHE A 194 21.91 -22.16 -14.78
CA PHE A 194 22.22 -21.13 -13.78
C PHE A 194 21.88 -19.72 -14.28
N VAL A 195 20.80 -19.16 -13.73
CA VAL A 195 20.40 -17.77 -13.94
C VAL A 195 20.71 -16.98 -12.67
N VAL A 196 21.44 -15.87 -12.79
CA VAL A 196 21.85 -15.06 -11.64
C VAL A 196 21.18 -13.69 -11.69
N ILE A 197 20.67 -13.26 -10.53
CA ILE A 197 20.17 -11.91 -10.29
C ILE A 197 20.99 -11.31 -9.16
N ASN A 198 21.76 -10.28 -9.49
CA ASN A 198 22.53 -9.49 -8.55
C ASN A 198 21.74 -8.25 -8.13
N TYR A 199 21.67 -7.99 -6.84
CA TYR A 199 21.18 -6.74 -6.25
C TYR A 199 22.34 -6.09 -5.53
N LYS A 200 22.72 -4.87 -5.94
CA LYS A 200 23.85 -4.16 -5.35
C LYS A 200 23.44 -2.79 -4.83
N ASP A 201 23.87 -2.46 -3.62
CA ASP A 201 23.69 -1.14 -3.01
C ASP A 201 24.35 -0.04 -3.85
N ILE A 202 23.55 0.94 -4.30
CA ILE A 202 24.01 2.15 -4.99
C ILE A 202 23.80 3.42 -4.16
N THR A 203 23.21 3.29 -2.96
CA THR A 203 22.95 4.43 -2.07
C THR A 203 24.22 4.96 -1.44
N LYS A 204 25.30 4.16 -1.47
CA LYS A 204 26.62 4.46 -0.92
C LYS A 204 27.73 4.63 -1.96
N ALA A 205 27.43 4.50 -3.25
CA ALA A 205 28.41 4.65 -4.34
C ALA A 205 28.52 6.14 -4.74
N GLU A 206 29.65 6.85 -4.82
CA GLU A 206 31.09 6.55 -4.70
C GLU A 206 31.77 7.88 -4.26
N GLU A 207 32.36 7.97 -3.06
CA GLU A 207 33.45 8.93 -2.82
C GLU A 207 34.74 8.29 -3.36
N TYR A 208 34.99 8.44 -4.67
CA TYR A 208 36.29 8.17 -5.28
C TYR A 208 36.71 9.34 -6.17
#